data_AF-A0A939GMG7-F1
#
_entry.id   AF-A0A939GMG7-F1
#
_cell.length_a   1.000
_cell.length_b   1.000
_cell.length_c   1.000
_cell.angle_alpha   90.00
_cell.angle_beta   90.00
_cell.angle_gamma   90.00
#
_symmetry.space_group_name_H-M   'P 1'
#
loop_
_entity.id
_entity.type
_entity.pdbx_description
1 polymer ?
#
loop_
_entity_poly.entity_id
_entity_poly.type
_entity_poly.pdbx_seq_one_letter_code
_entity_poly.pdbx_strand_id
1 'polypeptide(L)'
;MELPTIFPGQNQSVYAHTLTQLTAREWAVLLEVANDSSNATIAERLCITTKSVENYRTRIGGKMELTGHRVLERFARQHKPALRQWYELLVGELPSTP
;
A
#
# COMPACT_ATOMS: atom_id res chain seq x y z
N MET A 1 -10.84 20.11 -3.72
CA MET A 1 -10.80 18.67 -4.06
C MET A 1 -10.82 17.95 -2.73
N GLU A 2 -11.98 17.48 -2.29
CA GLU A 2 -12.09 16.82 -0.99
C GLU A 2 -11.55 15.40 -1.10
N LEU A 3 -10.53 15.10 -0.30
CA LEU A 3 -9.95 13.78 -0.26
C LEU A 3 -10.95 12.81 0.38
N PRO A 4 -11.12 11.60 -0.15
CA PRO A 4 -12.09 10.66 0.38
C PRO A 4 -11.88 10.40 1.88
N THR A 5 -12.96 10.53 2.68
CA THR A 5 -12.97 10.27 4.13
C THR A 5 -13.03 8.77 4.42
N ILE A 6 -11.94 8.04 4.14
CA ILE A 6 -11.95 6.55 4.17
C ILE A 6 -11.07 5.95 5.28
N PHE A 7 -10.26 6.76 5.97
CA PHE A 7 -9.51 6.30 7.14
C PHE A 7 -10.22 6.76 8.42
N PRO A 8 -10.83 5.85 9.21
CA PRO A 8 -11.44 6.23 10.48
C PRO A 8 -10.37 6.58 11.52
N GLY A 9 -10.53 7.74 12.19
CA GLY A 9 -9.73 8.14 13.35
C GLY A 9 -8.80 9.34 13.14
N GLN A 10 -8.16 9.77 14.23
CA GLN A 10 -7.36 11.01 14.37
C GLN A 10 -6.11 11.10 13.47
N ASN A 11 -5.79 10.07 12.67
CA ASN A 11 -4.57 9.98 11.84
C ASN A 11 -4.81 10.13 10.33
N GLN A 12 -6.01 10.54 9.90
CA GLN A 12 -6.36 10.66 8.48
C GLN A 12 -5.41 11.57 7.68
N SER A 13 -5.02 12.72 8.24
CA SER A 13 -4.10 13.67 7.57
C SER A 13 -2.68 13.10 7.42
N VAL A 14 -2.23 12.33 8.41
CA VAL A 14 -0.93 11.66 8.40
C VAL A 14 -0.91 10.59 7.32
N TYR A 15 -1.93 9.72 7.26
CA TYR A 15 -2.01 8.70 6.22
C TYR A 15 -2.12 9.30 4.83
N ALA A 16 -2.94 10.33 4.64
CA ALA A 16 -3.02 11.05 3.37
C ALA A 16 -1.65 11.56 2.93
N HIS A 17 -0.91 12.22 3.82
CA HIS A 17 0.43 12.73 3.54
C HIS A 17 1.42 11.60 3.23
N THR A 18 1.41 10.52 4.01
CA THR A 18 2.30 9.39 3.77
C THR A 18 2.01 8.70 2.43
N LEU A 19 0.74 8.53 2.07
CA LEU A 19 0.33 7.88 0.83
C LEU A 19 0.80 8.65 -0.41
N THR A 20 0.89 9.99 -0.34
CA THR A 20 1.48 10.79 -1.44
C THR A 20 3.00 10.64 -1.55
N GLN A 21 3.67 10.16 -0.51
CA GLN A 21 5.13 9.92 -0.49
C GLN A 21 5.51 8.48 -0.89
N LEU A 22 4.54 7.61 -1.14
CA LEU A 22 4.83 6.26 -1.65
C LEU A 22 5.26 6.35 -3.11
N THR A 23 6.37 5.70 -3.43
CA THR A 23 6.83 5.52 -4.82
C THR A 23 5.90 4.57 -5.56
N ALA A 24 5.95 4.59 -6.90
CA ALA A 24 5.17 3.68 -7.73
C ALA A 24 5.35 2.20 -7.37
N ARG A 25 6.57 1.79 -7.00
CA ARG A 25 6.86 0.40 -6.58
C ARG A 25 6.33 0.07 -5.19
N GLU A 26 6.39 1.02 -4.26
CA GLU A 26 5.77 0.84 -2.94
C GLU A 26 4.25 0.74 -3.03
N TRP A 27 3.63 1.54 -3.90
CA TRP A 27 2.20 1.43 -4.20
C TRP A 27 1.83 0.08 -4.78
N ALA A 28 2.56 -0.40 -5.79
CA ALA A 28 2.32 -1.71 -6.39
C ALA A 28 2.38 -2.84 -5.34
N VAL A 29 3.39 -2.82 -4.45
CA VAL A 29 3.50 -3.78 -3.35
C VAL A 29 2.34 -3.62 -2.36
N LEU A 30 1.96 -2.40 -1.97
CA LEU A 30 0.88 -2.14 -1.02
C LEU A 30 -0.47 -2.66 -1.53
N LEU A 31 -0.78 -2.45 -2.81
CA LEU A 31 -2.01 -2.94 -3.44
C LEU A 31 -2.04 -4.47 -3.47
N GLU A 32 -0.93 -5.12 -3.76
CA GLU A 32 -0.86 -6.58 -3.72
C GLU A 32 -0.97 -7.16 -2.30
N VAL A 33 -0.43 -6.46 -1.30
CA VAL A 33 -0.63 -6.80 0.11
C VAL A 33 -2.12 -6.65 0.49
N ALA A 34 -2.80 -5.62 -0.01
CA ALA A 34 -4.26 -5.47 0.16
C ALA A 34 -5.07 -6.58 -0.55
N ASN A 35 -4.47 -7.25 -1.54
CA ASN A 35 -5.01 -8.43 -2.21
C ASN A 35 -4.67 -9.76 -1.49
N ASP A 36 -4.07 -9.72 -0.30
CA ASP A 36 -3.62 -10.90 0.46
C ASP A 36 -2.62 -11.79 -0.30
N SER A 37 -1.85 -11.19 -1.23
CA SER A 37 -0.82 -11.91 -1.98
C SER A 37 0.39 -12.23 -1.10
N SER A 38 0.93 -13.44 -1.24
CA SER A 38 2.16 -13.85 -0.54
C SER A 38 3.38 -13.11 -1.10
N ASN A 39 4.46 -12.99 -0.32
CA ASN A 39 5.69 -12.35 -0.82
C ASN A 39 6.22 -12.99 -2.11
N ALA A 40 6.06 -14.30 -2.29
CA ALA A 40 6.42 -15.00 -3.52
C ALA A 40 5.53 -14.58 -4.70
N THR A 41 4.21 -14.49 -4.49
CA THR A 41 3.26 -14.04 -5.53
C THR A 41 3.53 -12.60 -5.93
N ILE A 42 3.78 -11.71 -4.95
CA ILE A 42 4.11 -10.31 -5.21
C ILE A 42 5.42 -10.21 -6.00
N ALA A 43 6.43 -10.98 -5.61
CA ALA A 43 7.73 -11.01 -6.26
C ALA A 43 7.60 -11.43 -7.74
N GLU A 44 6.83 -12.48 -8.00
CA GLU A 44 6.53 -12.96 -9.35
C GLU A 44 5.80 -11.89 -10.18
N ARG A 45 4.66 -11.37 -9.68
CA ARG A 45 3.83 -10.38 -10.39
C ARG A 45 4.56 -9.08 -10.70
N LEU A 46 5.45 -8.64 -9.81
CA LEU A 46 6.19 -7.39 -9.96
C LEU A 46 7.58 -7.58 -10.59
N CYS A 47 7.95 -8.82 -10.92
CA CYS A 47 9.26 -9.24 -11.43
C CYS A 47 10.43 -8.74 -10.55
N ILE A 48 10.33 -8.95 -9.24
CA ILE A 48 11.36 -8.59 -8.25
C ILE A 48 11.66 -9.78 -7.34
N THR A 49 12.68 -9.69 -6.49
CA THR A 49 12.97 -10.76 -5.53
C THR A 49 12.01 -10.72 -4.33
N THR A 50 11.78 -11.86 -3.70
CA THR A 50 11.05 -11.92 -2.40
C THR A 50 11.69 -11.01 -1.36
N LYS A 51 13.04 -10.91 -1.35
CA LYS A 51 13.75 -10.00 -0.46
C LYS A 51 13.44 -8.53 -0.74
N SER A 52 13.30 -8.16 -2.01
CA SER A 52 12.86 -6.82 -2.39
C SER A 52 11.45 -6.54 -1.90
N VAL A 53 10.52 -7.51 -1.98
CA VAL A 53 9.16 -7.37 -1.42
C VAL A 53 9.21 -7.11 0.07
N GLU A 54 9.99 -7.89 0.85
CA GLU A 54 10.18 -7.64 2.28
C GLU A 54 10.69 -6.23 2.57
N ASN A 55 11.71 -5.79 1.82
CA ASN A 55 12.29 -4.46 1.98
C ASN A 55 11.26 -3.35 1.67
N TYR A 56 10.46 -3.50 0.62
CA TYR A 56 9.37 -2.56 0.31
C TYR A 56 8.32 -2.53 1.41
N ARG A 57 7.88 -3.70 1.90
CA ARG A 57 6.93 -3.80 3.02
C ARG A 57 7.45 -3.11 4.28
N THR A 58 8.74 -3.27 4.61
CA THR A 58 9.38 -2.58 5.72
C THR A 58 9.39 -1.06 5.51
N ARG A 59 9.74 -0.58 4.31
CA ARG A 59 9.75 0.86 3.99
C ARG A 59 8.35 1.47 4.07
N ILE A 60 7.35 0.79 3.52
CA ILE A 60 5.94 1.20 3.60
C ILE A 60 5.51 1.27 5.07
N GLY A 61 5.76 0.21 5.85
CA GLY A 61 5.46 0.19 7.27
C GLY A 61 6.11 1.34 8.03
N GLY A 62 7.39 1.63 7.76
CA GLY A 62 8.09 2.77 8.35
C GLY A 62 7.47 4.12 7.98
N LYS A 63 7.13 4.33 6.71
CA LYS A 63 6.47 5.56 6.24
C LYS A 63 5.09 5.76 6.86
N MET A 64 4.34 4.66 7.02
CA MET A 64 2.98 4.67 7.57
C MET A 64 2.95 4.57 9.10
N GLU A 65 4.11 4.54 9.75
CA GLU A 65 4.27 4.31 11.18
C GLU A 65 3.59 3.01 11.67
N LEU A 66 3.44 2.04 10.76
CA LEU A 66 2.89 0.72 11.02
C LEU A 66 4.01 -0.23 11.42
N THR A 67 4.15 -0.46 12.72
CA THR A 67 5.16 -1.35 13.28
C THR A 67 4.53 -2.65 13.77
N GLY A 68 5.25 -3.77 13.63
CA GLY A 68 4.82 -5.07 14.14
C GLY A 68 4.39 -6.09 13.09
N HIS A 69 4.30 -7.35 13.53
CA HIS A 69 3.99 -8.48 12.67
C HIS A 69 2.56 -8.39 12.11
N ARG A 70 2.42 -8.51 10.78
CA ARG A 70 1.14 -8.47 10.03
C ARG A 70 0.32 -7.18 10.17
N VAL A 71 0.85 -6.12 10.80
CA VAL A 71 0.13 -4.85 10.96
C VAL A 71 -0.14 -4.20 9.61
N LEU A 72 0.86 -4.19 8.72
CA LEU A 72 0.69 -3.72 7.34
C LEU A 72 -0.35 -4.53 6.56
N GLU A 73 -0.36 -5.86 6.71
CA GLU A 73 -1.34 -6.74 6.04
C GLU A 73 -2.76 -6.44 6.51
N ARG A 74 -2.95 -6.34 7.83
CA ARG A 74 -4.24 -6.00 8.43
C ARG A 74 -4.72 -4.65 7.95
N PHE A 75 -3.86 -3.63 8.00
CA PHE A 75 -4.17 -2.28 7.54
C PHE A 75 -4.57 -2.29 6.06
N ALA A 76 -3.75 -2.89 5.20
CA ALA A 76 -3.98 -2.91 3.76
C ALA A 76 -5.29 -3.63 3.41
N ARG A 77 -5.61 -4.74 4.09
CA ARG A 77 -6.86 -5.48 3.92
C ARG A 77 -8.07 -4.65 4.37
N GLN A 78 -8.00 -4.04 5.54
CA GLN A 78 -9.11 -3.24 6.11
C GLN A 78 -9.42 -2.00 5.27
N HIS A 79 -8.40 -1.39 4.68
CA HIS A 79 -8.54 -0.16 3.89
C HIS A 79 -8.41 -0.38 2.38
N LYS A 80 -8.56 -1.62 1.89
CA LYS A 80 -8.39 -1.96 0.47
C LYS A 80 -9.17 -1.05 -0.49
N PRO A 81 -10.49 -0.77 -0.28
CA PRO A 81 -11.23 0.14 -1.16
C PRO A 81 -10.65 1.55 -1.14
N ALA A 82 -10.20 2.01 0.04
CA ALA A 82 -9.57 3.32 0.20
C ALA A 82 -8.29 3.45 -0.61
N LEU A 83 -7.41 2.46 -0.46
CA LEU A 83 -6.10 2.44 -1.10
C LEU A 83 -6.23 2.47 -2.63
N ARG A 84 -7.25 1.82 -3.19
CA ARG A 84 -7.53 1.86 -4.63
C ARG A 84 -7.94 3.27 -5.09
N GLN A 85 -8.87 3.91 -4.39
CA GLN A 85 -9.31 5.28 -4.73
C GLN A 85 -8.14 6.27 -4.60
N TRP A 86 -7.33 6.15 -3.55
CA TRP A 86 -6.14 6.96 -3.37
C TRP A 86 -5.11 6.76 -4.48
N TYR A 87 -4.89 5.51 -4.88
CA TYR A 87 -3.99 5.20 -5.99
C TYR A 87 -4.50 5.79 -7.31
N GLU A 88 -5.79 5.65 -7.61
CA GLU A 88 -6.43 6.25 -8.80
C GLU A 88 -6.29 7.78 -8.81
N LEU A 89 -6.49 8.45 -7.66
CA LEU A 89 -6.34 9.90 -7.53
C LEU A 89 -4.90 10.39 -7.68
N LEU A 90 -3.92 9.64 -7.16
CA LEU A 90 -2.51 10.07 -7.12
C LEU A 90 -1.71 9.64 -8.34
N VAL A 91 -2.05 8.50 -8.94
CA VAL A 91 -1.27 7.84 -9.99
C VAL A 91 -2.04 7.73 -11.32
N GLY A 92 -3.37 7.74 -11.29
CA GLY A 92 -4.23 7.74 -12.47
C GLY A 92 -4.82 6.37 -12.81
N GLU A 93 -4.00 5.41 -13.24
CA GLU A 93 -4.48 4.08 -13.67
C GLU A 93 -3.96 2.97 -12.76
N LEU A 94 -4.87 2.17 -12.17
CA LEU A 94 -4.57 0.90 -11.47
C LEU A 94 -3.56 0.09 -12.31
N PRO A 95 -2.49 -0.46 -11.72
CA PRO A 95 -1.57 -1.27 -12.48
C PRO A 95 -2.37 -2.44 -13.05
N SER A 96 -2.46 -2.50 -14.38
CA SER A 96 -3.03 -3.61 -15.11
C SER A 96 -2.21 -4.84 -14.71
N THR A 97 -2.69 -5.58 -13.72
CA THR A 97 -2.13 -6.89 -13.39
C THR A 97 -2.24 -7.73 -14.66
N PRO A 98 -1.12 -8.29 -15.16
CA PRO A 98 -1.13 -9.11 -16.36
C PRO A 98 -1.98 -10.38 -16.18
#